data_AF-A0A2S2R1C4-F1
#
_entry.id   AF-A0A2S2R1C4-F1
#
_cell.length_a   1.000
_cell.length_b   1.000
_cell.length_c   1.000
_cell.angle_alpha   90.00
_cell.angle_beta   90.00
_cell.angle_gamma   90.00
#
_symmetry.space_group_name_H-M   'P 1'
#
loop_
_entity.id
_entity.type
_entity.pdbx_description
1 polymer ?
#
loop_
_entity_poly.entity_id
_entity_poly.type
_entity_poly.pdbx_seq_one_letter_code
_entity_poly.pdbx_strand_id
1 'polypeptide(L)'
;MACTPSTSNECMSDDFNRSLADLINLMERFTDYKLYKDRLKTFINVLTSRYIDGERMSRAGLYFIGPYNRVQCAYCLKRFVGWVVDNPDPDDFHKELSPNCEYYTNPECKLLMIKVRKL
;
A
#
# COMPACT_ATOMS: atom_id res chain seq x y z
N MET A 1 -17.25 -45.11 -26.14
CA MET A 1 -16.02 -44.51 -25.57
C MET A 1 -16.46 -43.45 -24.57
N ALA A 2 -15.96 -43.55 -23.34
CA ALA A 2 -16.45 -42.82 -22.18
C ALA A 2 -16.05 -41.33 -22.20
N CYS A 3 -17.00 -40.45 -21.87
CA CYS A 3 -16.70 -39.08 -21.45
C CYS A 3 -16.30 -39.11 -19.97
N THR A 4 -15.17 -38.50 -19.63
CA THR A 4 -14.67 -38.36 -18.25
C THR A 4 -15.19 -37.08 -17.59
N PRO A 5 -15.39 -37.06 -16.25
CA PRO A 5 -15.90 -35.90 -15.52
C PRO A 5 -14.79 -35.00 -14.94
N SER A 6 -15.18 -33.76 -14.57
CA SER A 6 -14.47 -32.74 -13.77
C SER A 6 -13.35 -31.97 -14.48
N THR A 7 -13.31 -30.64 -14.47
CA THR A 7 -13.37 -29.74 -13.30
C THR A 7 -14.29 -28.53 -13.52
N SER A 8 -15.25 -28.37 -12.64
CA SER A 8 -16.26 -27.29 -12.63
C SER A 8 -15.74 -25.96 -12.07
N ASN A 9 -14.50 -25.57 -12.35
CA ASN A 9 -13.93 -24.32 -11.80
C ASN A 9 -13.96 -23.13 -12.76
N GLU A 10 -14.51 -23.26 -13.96
CA GLU A 10 -14.53 -22.17 -14.97
C GLU A 10 -15.79 -21.28 -14.95
N CYS A 11 -16.58 -21.23 -13.87
CA CYS A 11 -17.81 -20.41 -13.90
C CYS A 11 -18.17 -19.69 -12.59
N MET A 12 -17.19 -19.33 -11.74
CA MET A 12 -17.46 -18.41 -10.63
C MET A 12 -16.71 -17.08 -10.79
N SER A 13 -17.39 -16.17 -11.50
CA SER A 13 -17.46 -14.71 -11.28
C SER A 13 -16.37 -13.79 -11.85
N ASP A 14 -16.36 -13.64 -13.18
CA ASP A 14 -15.79 -12.46 -13.85
C ASP A 14 -16.45 -11.15 -13.37
N ASP A 15 -17.73 -11.17 -13.00
CA ASP A 15 -18.45 -10.00 -12.46
C ASP A 15 -18.01 -9.61 -11.04
N PHE A 16 -17.60 -10.57 -10.20
CA PHE A 16 -17.13 -10.28 -8.83
C PHE A 16 -15.73 -9.66 -8.85
N ASN A 17 -14.82 -10.19 -9.68
CA ASN A 17 -13.47 -9.63 -9.82
C ASN A 17 -13.50 -8.24 -10.48
N ARG A 18 -14.41 -8.01 -11.45
CA ARG A 18 -14.61 -6.70 -12.05
C ARG A 18 -15.19 -5.70 -11.05
N SER A 19 -16.18 -6.11 -10.25
CA SER A 19 -16.73 -5.28 -9.15
C SER A 19 -15.70 -4.95 -8.08
N LEU A 20 -14.81 -5.90 -7.72
CA LEU A 20 -13.71 -5.66 -6.78
C LEU A 20 -12.70 -4.67 -7.35
N ALA A 21 -12.33 -4.79 -8.63
CA ALA A 21 -11.46 -3.85 -9.31
C ALA A 21 -12.10 -2.45 -9.40
N ASP A 22 -13.40 -2.36 -9.65
CA ASP A 22 -14.14 -1.10 -9.65
C ASP A 22 -14.21 -0.46 -8.25
N LEU A 23 -14.39 -1.27 -7.20
CA LEU A 23 -14.33 -0.80 -5.81
C LEU A 23 -12.91 -0.35 -5.43
N ILE A 24 -11.86 -1.06 -5.86
CA ILE A 24 -10.47 -0.66 -5.67
C ILE A 24 -10.20 0.67 -6.38
N ASN A 25 -10.59 0.80 -7.64
CA ASN A 25 -10.48 2.05 -8.41
C ASN A 25 -11.27 3.20 -7.77
N LEU A 26 -12.46 2.91 -7.23
CA LEU A 26 -13.28 3.89 -6.52
C LEU A 26 -12.61 4.31 -5.21
N MET A 27 -12.03 3.36 -4.47
CA MET A 27 -11.26 3.65 -3.26
C MET A 27 -10.04 4.50 -3.61
N GLU A 28 -9.27 4.16 -4.65
CA GLU A 28 -8.10 4.93 -5.10
C GLU A 28 -8.45 6.39 -5.42
N ARG A 29 -9.62 6.65 -6.03
CA ARG A 29 -10.09 8.00 -6.36
C ARG A 29 -10.42 8.89 -5.15
N PHE A 30 -10.77 8.29 -4.02
CA PHE A 30 -11.09 9.02 -2.78
C PHE A 30 -9.99 8.94 -1.73
N THR A 31 -8.91 8.22 -2.03
CA THR A 31 -7.83 8.02 -1.06
C THR A 31 -6.83 9.15 -1.15
N ASP A 32 -6.71 9.91 -0.06
CA ASP A 32 -5.65 10.91 0.07
C ASP A 32 -4.45 10.28 0.78
N TYR A 33 -3.50 9.76 -0.01
CA TYR A 33 -2.29 9.14 0.52
C TYR A 33 -1.37 10.13 1.26
N LYS A 34 -1.61 11.45 1.20
CA LYS A 34 -0.90 12.41 2.07
C LYS A 34 -1.31 12.21 3.53
N LEU A 35 -2.51 11.71 3.79
CA LEU A 35 -3.00 11.37 5.13
C LEU A 35 -2.42 10.03 5.61
N TYR A 36 -1.88 10.01 6.84
CA TYR A 36 -1.33 8.79 7.45
C TYR A 36 -2.36 7.65 7.51
N LYS A 37 -3.60 7.95 7.92
CA LYS A 37 -4.68 6.98 8.07
C LYS A 37 -4.97 6.23 6.77
N ASP A 38 -4.86 6.91 5.64
CA ASP A 38 -5.22 6.37 4.34
C ASP A 38 -4.07 5.52 3.76
N ARG A 39 -2.81 5.90 4.05
CA ARG A 39 -1.67 5.00 3.84
C ARG A 39 -1.79 3.72 4.66
N LEU A 40 -2.10 3.83 5.96
CA LEU A 40 -2.18 2.67 6.84
C LEU A 40 -3.23 1.65 6.38
N LYS A 41 -4.37 2.12 5.89
CA LYS A 41 -5.44 1.25 5.35
C LYS A 41 -4.97 0.32 4.24
N THR A 42 -3.96 0.73 3.46
CA THR A 42 -3.41 -0.11 2.37
C THR A 42 -2.70 -1.37 2.87
N PHE A 43 -2.35 -1.43 4.16
CA PHE A 43 -1.65 -2.56 4.78
C PHE A 43 -2.58 -3.52 5.57
N ILE A 44 -3.88 -3.24 5.66
CA ILE A 44 -4.82 -4.00 6.53
C ILE A 44 -5.16 -5.40 5.97
N ASN A 45 -4.84 -5.70 4.70
CA ASN A 45 -5.07 -7.04 4.16
C ASN A 45 -4.05 -8.07 4.73
N VAL A 46 -4.56 -9.22 5.17
CA VAL A 46 -3.83 -10.29 5.88
C VAL A 46 -2.63 -10.82 5.09
N LEU A 47 -2.68 -10.79 3.75
CA LEU A 47 -1.55 -11.21 2.90
C LEU A 47 -0.38 -10.23 2.93
N THR A 48 -0.64 -8.95 3.21
CA THR A 48 0.36 -7.89 3.28
C THR A 48 1.04 -7.81 4.64
N SER A 49 0.32 -8.19 5.71
CA SER A 49 0.72 -8.01 7.11
C SER A 49 1.88 -8.88 7.57
N ARG A 50 2.18 -10.01 6.92
CA ARG A 50 3.21 -10.94 7.42
C ARG A 50 4.65 -10.50 7.16
N TYR A 51 4.88 -9.65 6.15
CA TYR A 51 6.22 -9.30 5.69
C TYR A 51 6.55 -7.80 5.78
N ILE A 52 5.55 -6.97 6.09
CA ILE A 52 5.71 -5.52 6.14
C ILE A 52 5.02 -4.99 7.38
N ASP A 53 5.74 -4.19 8.17
CA ASP A 53 5.16 -3.34 9.20
C ASP A 53 4.50 -2.12 8.54
N GLY A 54 3.19 -2.21 8.32
CA GLY A 54 2.41 -1.15 7.69
C GLY A 54 2.43 0.17 8.45
N GLU A 55 2.62 0.15 9.77
CA GLU A 55 2.74 1.37 10.54
C GLU A 55 4.07 2.09 10.30
N ARG A 56 5.19 1.35 10.31
CA ARG A 56 6.52 1.92 10.00
C ARG A 56 6.55 2.45 8.57
N MET A 57 5.99 1.73 7.61
CA MET A 57 5.85 2.20 6.23
C MET A 57 5.04 3.49 6.14
N SER A 58 3.87 3.52 6.77
CA SER A 58 2.99 4.69 6.76
C SER A 58 3.66 5.90 7.45
N ARG A 59 4.49 5.65 8.47
CA ARG A 59 5.33 6.66 9.14
C ARG A 59 6.51 7.15 8.29
N ALA A 60 6.95 6.40 7.29
CA ALA A 60 7.94 6.84 6.30
C ALA A 60 7.31 7.55 5.08
N GLY A 61 5.99 7.79 5.09
CA GLY A 61 5.26 8.40 3.98
C GLY A 61 4.91 7.42 2.86
N LEU A 62 5.02 6.11 3.11
CA LEU A 62 4.82 5.04 2.13
C LEU A 62 3.44 4.37 2.28
N TYR A 63 2.85 3.95 1.16
CA TYR A 63 1.62 3.16 1.10
C TYR A 63 1.83 1.95 0.19
N PHE A 64 1.08 0.88 0.44
CA PHE A 64 1.13 -0.35 -0.35
C PHE A 64 0.42 -0.17 -1.70
N ILE A 65 1.06 -0.66 -2.77
CA ILE A 65 0.56 -0.53 -4.15
C ILE A 65 0.36 -1.89 -4.84
N GLY A 66 0.41 -3.00 -4.10
CA GLY A 66 0.11 -4.32 -4.63
C GLY A 66 1.23 -5.35 -4.42
N PRO A 67 1.15 -6.52 -5.08
CA PRO A 67 1.87 -7.73 -4.67
C PRO A 67 3.39 -7.56 -4.68
N TYR A 68 4.09 -8.48 -4.03
CA TYR A 68 5.56 -8.47 -3.86
C TYR A 68 6.08 -7.32 -3.00
N ASN A 69 5.33 -6.97 -1.96
CA ASN A 69 5.74 -5.97 -0.97
C ASN A 69 6.08 -4.62 -1.62
N ARG A 70 5.29 -4.23 -2.64
CA ARG A 70 5.49 -2.98 -3.37
C ARG A 70 4.87 -1.83 -2.61
N VAL A 71 5.66 -0.80 -2.38
CA VAL A 71 5.23 0.43 -1.71
C VAL A 71 5.61 1.66 -2.53
N GLN A 72 4.86 2.74 -2.36
CA GLN A 72 5.10 4.01 -3.04
C GLN A 72 5.02 5.17 -2.04
N CYS A 73 5.85 6.19 -2.22
CA CYS A 73 5.74 7.41 -1.44
C CYS A 73 4.59 8.30 -1.95
N ALA A 74 3.78 8.85 -1.04
CA ALA A 74 2.72 9.79 -1.38
C ALA A 74 3.22 11.19 -1.80
N TYR A 75 4.53 11.44 -1.69
CA TYR A 75 5.13 12.76 -1.89
C TYR A 75 6.06 12.77 -3.10
N CYS A 76 7.13 11.99 -3.09
CA CYS A 76 8.05 11.89 -4.24
C CYS A 76 7.61 10.88 -5.29
N LEU A 77 6.54 10.11 -5.04
CA LEU A 77 6.03 9.06 -5.93
C LEU A 77 7.04 7.94 -6.24
N LYS A 78 8.21 7.89 -5.59
CA LYS A 78 9.17 6.79 -5.76
C LYS A 78 8.56 5.48 -5.28
N ARG A 79 8.76 4.43 -6.08
CA ARG A 79 8.31 3.06 -5.80
C ARG A 79 9.48 2.23 -5.29
N PHE A 80 9.19 1.38 -4.32
CA PHE A 80 10.12 0.42 -3.75
C PHE A 80 9.51 -0.98 -3.87
N VAL A 81 10.31 -1.97 -4.28
CA VAL A 81 9.86 -3.33 -4.59
C VAL A 81 10.67 -4.32 -3.77
N GLY A 82 10.04 -5.41 -3.31
CA GLY A 82 10.76 -6.50 -2.67
C GLY A 82 11.21 -6.18 -1.24
N TRP A 83 10.44 -5.39 -0.49
CA TRP A 83 10.72 -5.17 0.93
C TRP A 83 10.66 -6.49 1.72
N VAL A 84 11.60 -6.71 2.64
CA VAL A 84 11.68 -7.90 3.52
C VAL A 84 11.68 -7.44 4.98
N VAL A 85 11.19 -8.27 5.90
CA VAL A 85 11.07 -7.94 7.35
C VAL A 85 12.43 -7.54 7.97
N ASP A 86 13.52 -8.07 7.44
CA ASP A 86 14.88 -7.89 7.96
C ASP A 86 15.64 -6.72 7.30
N ASN A 87 14.98 -5.92 6.46
CA ASN A 87 15.58 -4.78 5.76
C ASN A 87 15.75 -3.53 6.67
N PRO A 88 16.53 -2.51 6.25
CA PRO A 88 16.75 -1.28 7.03
C PRO A 88 15.44 -0.54 7.33
N ASP A 89 15.44 0.41 8.28
CA ASP A 89 14.23 1.18 8.61
C ASP A 89 13.64 1.87 7.36
N PRO A 90 12.31 1.82 7.12
CA PRO A 90 11.69 2.44 5.95
C PRO A 90 11.97 3.94 5.81
N ASP A 91 12.10 4.67 6.92
CA ASP A 91 12.38 6.10 6.91
C ASP A 91 13.82 6.38 6.46
N ASP A 92 14.78 5.59 6.95
CA ASP A 92 16.19 5.71 6.56
C ASP A 92 16.38 5.37 5.09
N PHE A 93 15.80 4.25 4.63
CA PHE A 93 15.88 3.84 3.23
C PHE A 93 15.24 4.86 2.28
N HIS A 94 14.10 5.42 2.67
CA HIS A 94 13.42 6.44 1.88
C HIS A 94 14.23 7.75 1.84
N LYS A 95 14.83 8.20 2.95
CA LYS A 95 15.72 9.37 2.96
C LYS A 95 16.96 9.16 2.09
N GLU A 96 17.61 8.00 2.20
CA GLU A 96 18.80 7.68 1.43
C GLU A 96 18.51 7.69 -0.07
N LEU A 97 17.42 7.05 -0.48
CA LEU A 97 17.06 6.92 -1.89
C LEU A 97 16.28 8.12 -2.45
N SER A 98 15.80 9.02 -1.61
CA SER A 98 15.05 10.22 -2.02
C SER A 98 15.29 11.38 -1.05
N PRO A 99 16.53 11.88 -0.95
CA PRO A 99 16.90 12.90 0.04
C PRO A 99 16.15 14.22 -0.16
N ASN A 100 15.73 14.49 -1.40
CA ASN A 100 14.97 15.69 -1.76
C ASN A 100 13.44 15.49 -1.73
N CYS A 101 12.96 14.37 -1.18
CA CYS A 101 11.53 14.10 -1.08
C CYS A 101 10.84 15.19 -0.25
N GLU A 102 9.74 15.74 -0.76
CA GLU A 102 8.93 16.75 -0.07
C GLU A 102 8.50 16.30 1.33
N TYR A 103 8.32 14.99 1.54
CA TYR A 103 8.03 14.43 2.86
C TYR A 103 9.09 14.78 3.94
N TYR A 104 10.33 14.99 3.54
CA TYR A 104 11.45 15.36 4.42
C TYR A 104 11.83 16.83 4.34
N THR A 105 11.69 17.43 3.16
CA THR A 105 12.13 18.82 2.91
C THR A 105 11.05 19.86 3.20
N ASN A 106 9.77 19.47 3.21
CA ASN A 106 8.64 20.35 3.54
C ASN A 106 8.09 20.03 4.94
N PRO A 107 8.26 20.93 5.93
CA PRO A 107 7.74 20.74 7.29
C PRO A 107 6.22 20.51 7.35
N GLU A 108 5.45 21.04 6.41
CA GLU A 108 3.99 20.91 6.39
C GLU A 108 3.54 19.48 6.10
N CYS A 109 4.34 18.71 5.36
CA CYS A 109 4.05 17.33 5.01
C CYS A 109 4.04 16.39 6.23
N LYS A 110 4.78 16.71 7.30
CA LYS A 110 4.77 15.94 8.56
C LYS A 110 3.63 16.33 9.50
N LEU A 111 3.02 17.51 9.33
CA LEU A 111 1.91 17.97 10.19
C LEU A 111 0.63 17.12 10.00
N LEU A 112 0.50 16.43 8.87
CA LEU A 112 -0.59 15.50 8.59
C LEU A 112 -0.54 14.20 9.42
N MET A 113 0.52 13.98 10.21
CA MET A 113 0.58 12.92 11.23
C MET A 113 -0.05 13.31 12.57
N ILE A 114 -0.11 14.61 12.88
CA ILE A 114 -0.40 15.10 14.24
C ILE A 114 -1.90 15.22 14.50
N LYS A 115 -2.73 15.36 13.46
CA LYS A 115 -4.20 15.44 13.60
C LYS A 115 -4.86 14.13 14.09
N VAL A 116 -4.12 13.02 14.21
CA VAL A 116 -4.64 11.74 14.75
C VAL A 116 -4.59 11.71 16.28
N ARG A 117 -3.84 12.61 16.94
CA ARG A 117 -3.72 12.64 18.42
C ARG A 117 -4.70 13.59 19.13
N LYS A 118 -5.63 14.22 18.40
CA LYS A 118 -6.63 15.13 18.97
C LYS A 118 -8.04 14.81 18.47
N LEU A 119 -8.55 13.63 18.80
CA LEU A 119 -9.97 13.36 19.04
C LEU A 119 -10.06 12.22 20.07
#